data_AF-A0A2X3GKQ5-F1
#
_entry.id   AF-A0A2X3GKQ5-F1
#
_cell.length_a   1.000
_cell.length_b   1.000
_cell.length_c   1.000
_cell.angle_alpha   90.00
_cell.angle_beta   90.00
_cell.angle_gamma   90.00
#
_symmetry.space_group_name_H-M   'P 1'
#
loop_
_entity.id
_entity.type
_entity.pdbx_description
1 polymer ?
#
loop_
_entity_poly.entity_id
_entity_poly.type
_entity_poly.pdbx_seq_one_letter_code
_entity_poly.pdbx_strand_id
1 'polypeptide(L)'
;MLGFYTGTGALSIYNNGDAALKGNYYPTVDMTSLPGTTTDHKTKSITADNLKYLNPYSWSGGISDQTFGSATMQYSLKNVTGSSLMARKSWFFLNGKIVALGSGISSKENLNTETIVENRQLTNPTNAFSVGGTTLSTGQTKTVSNVKWAYLNGSSQNESMGYVFPAATTVTSYKKVQSGDWKTLNTRNSPSPVSATYAGLRIPHGKAPQNKSYSYILLPGKSKQATEAYSKKWMLKFGPII
;
A
#
# COMPACT_ATOMS: atom_id res chain seq x y z
N MET A 1 -0.69 9.79 18.06
CA MET A 1 0.72 10.23 17.87
C MET A 1 1.45 9.50 16.72
N LEU A 2 0.75 8.90 15.74
CA LEU A 2 1.40 8.04 14.72
C LEU A 2 1.10 8.41 13.26
N GLY A 3 0.43 9.54 13.01
CA GLY A 3 -0.11 9.89 11.69
C GLY A 3 0.89 10.41 10.64
N PHE A 4 2.18 10.12 10.73
CA PHE A 4 3.20 10.72 9.85
C PHE A 4 2.93 10.45 8.35
N TYR A 5 2.49 9.25 8.01
CA TYR A 5 2.37 8.79 6.62
C TYR A 5 0.95 8.92 6.04
N THR A 6 -0.03 9.42 6.81
CA THR A 6 -1.42 9.49 6.33
C THR A 6 -1.60 10.46 5.17
N GLY A 7 -0.77 11.51 5.09
CA GLY A 7 -0.77 12.52 4.02
C GLY A 7 0.28 12.30 2.93
N THR A 8 1.01 11.17 2.91
CA THR A 8 2.15 10.94 2.02
C THR A 8 1.78 10.06 0.81
N GLY A 9 0.59 10.27 0.26
CA GLY A 9 0.04 9.46 -0.82
C GLY A 9 -0.52 8.11 -0.36
N ALA A 10 -1.12 8.06 0.83
CA ALA A 10 -1.90 6.90 1.26
C ALA A 10 -3.17 6.77 0.37
N LEU A 11 -3.51 5.55 -0.01
CA LEU A 11 -4.68 5.22 -0.82
C LEU A 11 -5.63 4.33 0.00
N SER A 12 -6.84 4.84 0.25
CA SER A 12 -7.90 4.08 0.93
C SER A 12 -8.89 3.53 -0.09
N ILE A 13 -9.21 2.24 -0.01
CA ILE A 13 -10.16 1.56 -0.89
C ILE A 13 -11.39 1.15 -0.08
N TYR A 14 -12.54 1.71 -0.46
CA TYR A 14 -13.84 1.36 0.10
C TYR A 14 -14.56 0.42 -0.86
N ASN A 15 -14.56 -0.88 -0.54
CA ASN A 15 -15.34 -1.87 -1.25
C ASN A 15 -16.73 -1.98 -0.61
N ASN A 16 -17.77 -2.19 -1.42
CA ASN A 16 -19.13 -2.32 -0.90
C ASN A 16 -19.22 -3.53 0.04
N GLY A 17 -19.62 -3.29 1.30
CA GLY A 17 -19.70 -4.31 2.35
C GLY A 17 -18.42 -4.51 3.18
N ASP A 18 -17.29 -3.88 2.81
CA ASP A 18 -16.04 -4.05 3.56
C ASP A 18 -15.95 -3.12 4.78
N ALA A 19 -15.42 -3.65 5.88
CA ALA A 19 -15.14 -2.97 7.13
C ALA A 19 -13.63 -2.89 7.44
N ALA A 20 -12.76 -3.08 6.45
CA ALA A 20 -11.30 -3.10 6.59
C ALA A 20 -10.68 -1.85 7.26
N LEU A 21 -11.36 -0.70 7.24
CA LEU A 21 -10.89 0.55 7.90
C LEU A 21 -11.64 0.86 9.21
N LYS A 22 -12.47 -0.07 9.70
CA LYS A 22 -13.30 0.09 10.91
C LYS A 22 -12.75 -0.73 12.08
N GLY A 23 -13.35 -0.54 13.25
CA GLY A 23 -13.03 -1.30 14.46
C GLY A 23 -11.57 -1.11 14.86
N ASN A 24 -10.83 -2.23 14.95
CA ASN A 24 -9.46 -2.24 15.45
C ASN A 24 -8.40 -1.80 14.41
N TYR A 25 -8.78 -1.22 13.26
CA TYR A 25 -7.83 -0.83 12.22
C TYR A 25 -6.77 0.15 12.73
N TYR A 26 -7.17 1.36 13.08
CA TYR A 26 -6.21 2.40 13.50
C TYR A 26 -5.31 2.01 14.69
N PRO A 27 -5.79 1.35 15.76
CA PRO A 27 -4.90 0.99 16.87
C PRO A 27 -3.94 -0.17 16.54
N THR A 28 -4.15 -0.92 15.45
CA THR A 28 -3.34 -2.11 15.12
C THR A 28 -2.58 -2.02 13.81
N VAL A 29 -2.99 -1.15 12.88
CA VAL A 29 -2.32 -0.96 11.60
C VAL A 29 -0.93 -0.39 11.84
N ASP A 30 0.05 -0.91 11.10
CA ASP A 30 1.35 -0.25 11.02
C ASP A 30 1.20 1.07 10.26
N MET A 31 1.16 2.17 11.01
CA MET A 31 0.98 3.53 10.50
C MET A 31 2.15 4.01 9.63
N THR A 32 3.27 3.29 9.59
CA THR A 32 4.37 3.55 8.64
C THR A 32 4.22 2.78 7.33
N SER A 33 3.27 1.85 7.27
CA SER A 33 3.01 0.93 6.15
C SER A 33 1.57 1.08 5.64
N LEU A 34 1.09 2.31 5.45
CA LEU A 34 -0.25 2.57 4.94
C LEU A 34 -0.33 2.24 3.44
N PRO A 35 -1.41 1.61 2.94
CA PRO A 35 -1.55 1.29 1.53
C PRO A 35 -1.36 2.51 0.63
N GLY A 36 -0.71 2.34 -0.51
CA GLY A 36 -0.37 3.40 -1.45
C GLY A 36 0.91 4.18 -1.13
N THR A 37 1.38 4.20 0.11
CA THR A 37 2.57 4.99 0.48
C THR A 37 3.88 4.41 -0.07
N THR A 38 4.89 5.26 -0.21
CA THR A 38 6.29 4.85 -0.36
C THR A 38 7.03 5.33 0.90
N THR A 39 7.62 4.41 1.65
CA THR A 39 8.03 4.59 3.05
C THR A 39 9.43 4.04 3.28
N ASP A 40 10.17 4.66 4.20
CA ASP A 40 11.40 4.12 4.80
C ASP A 40 11.21 3.75 6.28
N HIS A 41 9.95 3.78 6.74
CA HIS A 41 9.50 3.57 8.12
C HIS A 41 10.09 4.53 9.16
N LYS A 42 10.85 5.56 8.74
CA LYS A 42 11.44 6.51 9.67
C LYS A 42 10.33 7.26 10.38
N THR A 43 10.47 7.42 11.69
CA THR A 43 9.61 8.30 12.50
C THR A 43 10.49 9.27 13.26
N LYS A 44 9.86 10.27 13.88
CA LYS A 44 10.53 11.21 14.80
C LYS A 44 9.64 11.43 16.01
N SER A 45 10.22 11.90 17.11
CA SER A 45 9.43 12.32 18.27
C SER A 45 8.50 13.46 17.89
N ILE A 46 7.25 13.40 18.36
CA ILE A 46 6.29 14.50 18.24
C ILE A 46 6.58 15.48 19.37
N THR A 47 6.94 16.72 19.03
CA THR A 47 7.30 17.76 20.00
C THR A 47 6.14 18.70 20.34
N ALA A 48 5.11 18.76 19.49
CA ALA A 48 3.89 19.53 19.73
C ALA A 48 2.70 18.93 18.95
N ASP A 49 1.49 19.17 19.43
CA ASP A 49 0.25 18.82 18.74
C ASP A 49 -0.02 19.79 17.57
N ASN A 50 -0.76 19.34 16.56
CA ASN A 50 -1.18 20.13 15.38
C ASN A 50 -0.05 20.78 14.55
N LEU A 51 1.17 20.22 14.61
CA LEU A 51 2.26 20.65 13.72
C LEU A 51 1.94 20.38 12.26
N LYS A 52 2.15 21.39 11.41
CA LYS A 52 1.96 21.29 9.96
C LYS A 52 3.24 20.81 9.29
N TYR A 53 3.24 19.57 8.81
CA TYR A 53 4.32 19.02 8.00
C TYR A 53 3.98 19.15 6.52
N LEU A 54 4.23 20.34 5.96
CA LEU A 54 3.90 20.63 4.56
C LEU A 54 4.86 19.93 3.61
N ASN A 55 4.32 19.42 2.50
CA ASN A 55 5.13 18.92 1.40
C ASN A 55 5.96 20.08 0.80
N PRO A 56 7.29 19.94 0.64
CA PRO A 56 8.11 21.00 0.05
C PRO A 56 7.89 21.21 -1.46
N TYR A 57 7.13 20.33 -2.11
CA TYR A 57 6.78 20.46 -3.52
C TYR A 57 5.32 20.89 -3.71
N SER A 58 5.09 21.78 -4.66
CA SER A 58 3.75 22.25 -5.05
C SER A 58 3.02 21.31 -6.01
N TRP A 59 3.72 20.32 -6.60
CA TRP A 59 3.14 19.38 -7.56
C TRP A 59 2.34 18.28 -6.88
N SER A 60 1.16 18.65 -6.41
CA SER A 60 0.14 17.74 -5.86
C SER A 60 -1.22 18.17 -6.39
N GLY A 61 -1.96 17.26 -7.01
CA GLY A 61 -3.24 17.60 -7.62
C GLY A 61 -3.78 16.47 -8.50
N GLY A 62 -4.69 16.81 -9.41
CA GLY A 62 -5.30 15.84 -10.30
C GLY A 62 -6.16 16.49 -11.37
N ILE A 63 -6.67 15.65 -12.28
CA ILE A 63 -7.65 16.01 -13.28
C ILE A 63 -8.79 14.98 -13.26
N SER A 64 -9.99 15.39 -13.63
CA SER A 64 -11.16 14.52 -13.68
C SER A 64 -12.08 14.96 -14.81
N ASP A 65 -12.67 14.00 -15.51
CA ASP A 65 -13.80 14.21 -16.42
C ASP A 65 -15.15 13.83 -15.76
N GLN A 66 -15.15 13.70 -14.42
CA GLN A 66 -16.24 13.21 -13.56
C GLN A 66 -16.50 11.70 -13.63
N THR A 67 -15.97 10.98 -14.63
CA THR A 67 -16.10 9.52 -14.76
C THR A 67 -14.78 8.81 -14.47
N PHE A 68 -13.70 9.36 -15.00
CA PHE A 68 -12.33 8.97 -14.84
C PHE A 68 -11.51 10.15 -14.31
N GLY A 69 -10.36 9.84 -13.73
CA GLY A 69 -9.47 10.88 -13.28
C GLY A 69 -8.06 10.38 -13.06
N SER A 70 -7.17 11.32 -12.79
CA SER A 70 -5.86 11.01 -12.28
C SER A 70 -5.50 11.93 -11.13
N ALA A 71 -4.70 11.42 -10.22
CA ALA A 71 -4.08 12.18 -9.15
C ALA A 71 -2.57 12.00 -9.21
N THR A 72 -1.83 13.01 -8.79
CA THR A 72 -0.37 12.99 -8.76
C THR A 72 0.15 13.69 -7.52
N MET A 73 1.31 13.24 -7.05
CA MET A 73 2.03 13.80 -5.92
C MET A 73 3.53 13.63 -6.13
N GLN A 74 4.25 14.73 -6.29
CA GLN A 74 5.68 14.76 -6.01
C GLN A 74 5.84 15.09 -4.52
N TYR A 75 6.58 14.27 -3.78
CA TYR A 75 6.77 14.53 -2.36
C TYR A 75 8.17 14.24 -1.86
N SER A 76 8.47 14.77 -0.68
CA SER A 76 9.61 14.37 0.15
C SER A 76 9.18 14.24 1.62
N LEU A 77 9.78 13.27 2.32
CA LEU A 77 9.61 13.08 3.76
C LEU A 77 10.44 14.06 4.62
N LYS A 78 11.19 14.99 4.00
CA LYS A 78 12.07 15.93 4.72
C LYS A 78 11.33 16.67 5.85
N ASN A 79 10.16 17.22 5.54
CA ASN A 79 9.38 17.96 6.53
C ASN A 79 8.57 17.03 7.45
N VAL A 80 8.25 15.82 6.99
CA VAL A 80 7.45 14.84 7.74
C VAL A 80 8.30 14.14 8.81
N THR A 81 9.35 13.44 8.41
CA THR A 81 10.16 12.57 9.28
C THR A 81 11.64 12.99 9.32
N GLY A 82 12.04 13.98 8.52
CA GLY A 82 13.45 14.34 8.34
C GLY A 82 14.21 13.34 7.47
N SER A 83 13.52 12.43 6.77
CA SER A 83 14.11 11.57 5.75
C SER A 83 14.30 12.33 4.43
N SER A 84 15.37 12.03 3.70
CA SER A 84 15.58 12.51 2.35
C SER A 84 14.75 11.78 1.29
N LEU A 85 14.00 10.73 1.67
CA LEU A 85 13.13 9.98 0.77
C LEU A 85 12.22 10.93 0.00
N MET A 86 12.24 10.79 -1.33
CA MET A 86 11.39 11.51 -2.27
C MET A 86 10.92 10.57 -3.37
N ALA A 87 9.77 10.87 -3.95
CA ALA A 87 9.27 10.20 -5.15
C ALA A 87 8.21 11.04 -5.86
N ARG A 88 7.90 10.64 -7.09
CA ARG A 88 6.73 11.08 -7.85
C ARG A 88 5.76 9.91 -7.94
N LYS A 89 4.53 10.10 -7.47
CA LYS A 89 3.47 9.11 -7.44
C LYS A 89 2.33 9.59 -8.31
N SER A 90 1.71 8.67 -9.05
CA SER A 90 0.50 8.96 -9.81
C SER A 90 -0.49 7.81 -9.69
N TRP A 91 -1.77 8.15 -9.66
CA TRP A 91 -2.89 7.21 -9.68
C TRP A 91 -3.80 7.56 -10.84
N PHE A 92 -4.23 6.56 -11.59
CA PHE A 92 -5.23 6.70 -12.65
C PHE A 92 -6.46 5.89 -12.27
N PHE A 93 -7.57 6.58 -12.07
CA PHE A 93 -8.86 6.03 -11.71
C PHE A 93 -9.65 5.81 -12.99
N LEU A 94 -9.74 4.55 -13.41
CA LEU A 94 -10.34 4.13 -14.67
C LEU A 94 -11.53 3.21 -14.41
N ASN A 95 -12.29 2.87 -15.45
CA ASN A 95 -13.43 1.98 -15.31
C ASN A 95 -13.02 0.64 -14.65
N GLY A 96 -13.49 0.43 -13.42
CA GLY A 96 -13.29 -0.76 -12.59
C GLY A 96 -11.84 -1.08 -12.20
N LYS A 97 -10.90 -0.13 -12.29
CA LYS A 97 -9.49 -0.36 -11.95
C LYS A 97 -8.75 0.92 -11.59
N ILE A 98 -7.71 0.77 -10.77
CA ILE A 98 -6.81 1.86 -10.40
C ILE A 98 -5.39 1.48 -10.83
N VAL A 99 -4.74 2.32 -11.62
CA VAL A 99 -3.32 2.14 -11.98
C VAL A 99 -2.48 3.05 -11.09
N ALA A 100 -1.51 2.49 -10.38
CA ALA A 100 -0.59 3.24 -9.53
C ALA A 100 0.82 3.16 -10.11
N LEU A 101 1.42 4.32 -10.34
CA LEU A 101 2.79 4.47 -10.84
C LEU A 101 3.63 5.24 -9.84
N GLY A 102 4.91 4.90 -9.77
CA GLY A 102 5.90 5.63 -8.99
C GLY A 102 7.22 5.71 -9.73
N SER A 103 7.89 6.85 -9.64
CA SER A 103 9.19 7.09 -10.25
C SER A 103 10.04 8.04 -9.40
N GLY A 104 11.34 8.12 -9.71
CA GLY A 104 12.26 9.01 -8.99
C GLY A 104 12.43 8.65 -7.51
N ILE A 105 12.11 7.41 -7.12
CA ILE A 105 12.17 6.97 -5.72
C ILE A 105 13.63 6.96 -5.29
N SER A 106 14.00 7.91 -4.46
CA SER A 106 15.38 8.12 -4.05
C SER A 106 15.48 8.50 -2.58
N SER A 107 16.49 7.98 -1.89
CA SER A 107 16.80 8.29 -0.49
C SER A 107 18.32 8.14 -0.25
N LYS A 108 18.86 8.93 0.66
CA LYS A 108 20.26 8.86 1.14
C LYS A 108 20.40 8.03 2.42
N GLU A 109 19.28 7.69 3.07
CA GLU A 109 19.28 6.91 4.29
C GLU A 109 19.62 5.44 4.00
N ASN A 110 20.41 4.82 4.89
CA ASN A 110 20.65 3.39 4.89
C ASN A 110 19.46 2.60 5.50
N LEU A 111 18.24 2.99 5.14
CA LEU A 111 16.98 2.38 5.59
C LEU A 111 16.33 1.65 4.42
N ASN A 112 15.64 0.54 4.71
CA ASN A 112 14.86 -0.15 3.70
C ASN A 112 13.71 0.74 3.25
N THR A 113 13.70 1.08 1.96
CA THR A 113 12.59 1.78 1.32
C THR A 113 11.68 0.78 0.62
N GLU A 114 10.37 0.96 0.75
CA GLU A 114 9.37 0.13 0.07
C GLU A 114 8.14 0.92 -0.35
N THR A 115 7.37 0.37 -1.28
CA THR A 115 6.04 0.86 -1.61
C THR A 115 5.00 -0.15 -1.15
N ILE A 116 4.02 0.33 -0.40
CA ILE A 116 2.95 -0.51 0.15
C ILE A 116 1.85 -0.60 -0.89
N VAL A 117 1.67 -1.78 -1.49
CA VAL A 117 0.56 -2.04 -2.43
C VAL A 117 -0.72 -2.29 -1.63
N GLU A 118 -0.62 -3.08 -0.56
CA GLU A 118 -1.74 -3.40 0.32
C GLU A 118 -1.25 -3.62 1.76
N ASN A 119 -2.10 -3.28 2.71
CA ASN A 119 -1.99 -3.59 4.13
C ASN A 119 -3.42 -3.63 4.72
N ARG A 120 -4.20 -4.62 4.29
CA ARG A 120 -5.64 -4.71 4.58
C ARG A 120 -5.88 -5.46 5.87
N GLN A 121 -6.64 -4.87 6.78
CA GLN A 121 -7.25 -5.63 7.86
C GLN A 121 -8.29 -6.60 7.27
N LEU A 122 -8.19 -7.87 7.65
CA LEU A 122 -9.14 -8.90 7.26
C LEU A 122 -10.33 -8.90 8.20
N THR A 123 -11.54 -8.71 7.64
CA THR A 123 -12.81 -8.87 8.36
C THR A 123 -13.07 -10.33 8.71
N ASN A 124 -12.67 -11.26 7.84
CA ASN A 124 -12.59 -12.69 8.12
C ASN A 124 -11.12 -13.14 8.07
N PRO A 125 -10.48 -13.48 9.21
CA PRO A 125 -9.09 -13.92 9.27
C PRO A 125 -8.78 -15.15 8.42
N THR A 126 -9.78 -15.95 8.04
CA THR A 126 -9.59 -17.13 7.19
C THR A 126 -9.52 -16.81 5.69
N ASN A 127 -9.86 -15.59 5.27
CA ASN A 127 -9.80 -15.17 3.87
C ASN A 127 -8.42 -15.46 3.26
N ALA A 128 -8.42 -16.18 2.14
CA ALA A 128 -7.20 -16.57 1.46
C ALA A 128 -6.52 -15.35 0.82
N PHE A 129 -5.18 -15.31 0.93
CA PHE A 129 -4.36 -14.34 0.22
C PHE A 129 -3.33 -15.10 -0.61
N SER A 130 -3.47 -15.03 -1.94
CA SER A 130 -2.60 -15.71 -2.91
C SER A 130 -1.70 -14.70 -3.61
N VAL A 131 -0.40 -15.00 -3.71
CA VAL A 131 0.61 -14.17 -4.39
C VAL A 131 1.38 -15.07 -5.35
N GLY A 132 1.36 -14.76 -6.65
CA GLY A 132 2.03 -15.59 -7.65
C GLY A 132 1.54 -17.05 -7.67
N GLY A 133 0.25 -17.28 -7.41
CA GLY A 133 -0.34 -18.62 -7.30
C GLY A 133 -0.16 -19.32 -5.95
N THR A 134 0.71 -18.83 -5.06
CA THR A 134 0.94 -19.41 -3.72
C THR A 134 0.08 -18.72 -2.67
N THR A 135 -0.69 -19.49 -1.89
CA THR A 135 -1.47 -18.96 -0.76
C THR A 135 -0.62 -18.83 0.50
N LEU A 136 -0.76 -17.72 1.23
CA LEU A 136 -0.13 -17.51 2.54
C LEU A 136 -1.00 -18.04 3.68
N SER A 137 -0.39 -18.78 4.60
CA SER A 137 -0.96 -19.08 5.90
C SER A 137 -0.79 -17.89 6.86
N THR A 138 -1.65 -17.78 7.87
CA THR A 138 -1.47 -16.79 8.94
C THR A 138 -0.13 -17.02 9.66
N GLY A 139 0.58 -15.94 9.95
CA GLY A 139 1.95 -15.95 10.50
C GLY A 139 3.04 -15.96 9.43
N GLN A 140 2.73 -16.17 8.15
CA GLN A 140 3.74 -16.22 7.09
C GLN A 140 4.09 -14.84 6.54
N THR A 141 5.37 -14.68 6.23
CA THR A 141 5.91 -13.63 5.37
C THR A 141 6.78 -14.28 4.30
N LYS A 142 6.62 -13.88 3.03
CA LYS A 142 7.37 -14.43 1.90
C LYS A 142 7.79 -13.32 0.96
N THR A 143 9.05 -13.35 0.52
CA THR A 143 9.52 -12.57 -0.62
C THR A 143 9.54 -13.46 -1.85
N VAL A 144 8.86 -13.05 -2.91
CA VAL A 144 8.69 -13.83 -4.14
C VAL A 144 9.05 -12.94 -5.32
N SER A 145 9.93 -13.44 -6.18
CA SER A 145 10.32 -12.78 -7.43
C SER A 145 9.36 -13.13 -8.56
N ASN A 146 9.40 -12.36 -9.65
CA ASN A 146 8.62 -12.62 -10.87
C ASN A 146 7.09 -12.69 -10.67
N VAL A 147 6.56 -11.97 -9.69
CA VAL A 147 5.13 -11.92 -9.42
C VAL A 147 4.43 -11.04 -10.46
N LYS A 148 3.34 -11.57 -11.02
CA LYS A 148 2.51 -10.89 -12.04
C LYS A 148 1.13 -10.52 -11.52
N TRP A 149 0.66 -11.24 -10.50
CA TRP A 149 -0.61 -10.97 -9.85
C TRP A 149 -0.63 -11.48 -8.41
N ALA A 150 -1.52 -10.89 -7.63
CA ALA A 150 -1.95 -11.39 -6.33
C ALA A 150 -3.47 -11.27 -6.21
N TYR A 151 -4.06 -12.00 -5.28
CA TYR A 151 -5.50 -11.99 -5.05
C TYR A 151 -5.81 -12.17 -3.56
N LEU A 152 -6.61 -11.26 -3.02
CA LEU A 152 -7.15 -11.33 -1.67
C LEU A 152 -8.65 -11.61 -1.74
N ASN A 153 -9.07 -12.73 -1.16
CA ASN A 153 -10.49 -13.03 -0.99
C ASN A 153 -11.14 -12.06 0.00
N GLY A 154 -12.33 -11.60 -0.36
CA GLY A 154 -13.29 -10.99 0.57
C GLY A 154 -14.35 -12.00 1.02
N SER A 155 -15.23 -11.60 1.94
CA SER A 155 -16.38 -12.43 2.35
C SER A 155 -17.38 -12.61 1.21
N SER A 156 -17.46 -11.60 0.34
CA SER A 156 -18.14 -11.62 -0.95
C SER A 156 -17.16 -11.26 -2.08
N GLN A 157 -17.59 -11.43 -3.33
CA GLN A 157 -16.78 -11.01 -4.47
C GLN A 157 -16.52 -9.49 -4.45
N ASN A 158 -17.50 -8.67 -4.04
CA ASN A 158 -17.35 -7.22 -3.98
C ASN A 158 -16.30 -6.76 -2.96
N GLU A 159 -16.07 -7.55 -1.91
CA GLU A 159 -15.01 -7.31 -0.93
C GLU A 159 -13.63 -7.81 -1.39
N SER A 160 -13.55 -8.60 -2.46
CA SER A 160 -12.29 -9.17 -2.96
C SER A 160 -11.45 -8.13 -3.68
N MET A 161 -10.13 -8.33 -3.64
CA MET A 161 -9.15 -7.46 -4.30
C MET A 161 -8.20 -8.25 -5.18
N GLY A 162 -8.18 -7.91 -6.47
CA GLY A 162 -7.13 -8.33 -7.40
C GLY A 162 -6.00 -7.30 -7.49
N TYR A 163 -4.76 -7.78 -7.63
CA TYR A 163 -3.56 -6.98 -7.86
C TYR A 163 -2.85 -7.51 -9.09
N VAL A 164 -2.42 -6.64 -9.99
CA VAL A 164 -1.66 -7.01 -11.18
C VAL A 164 -0.41 -6.15 -11.29
N PHE A 165 0.71 -6.78 -11.63
CA PHE A 165 1.98 -6.12 -11.89
C PHE A 165 2.24 -6.17 -13.41
N PRO A 166 2.18 -5.04 -14.14
CA PRO A 166 2.38 -5.02 -15.59
C PRO A 166 3.74 -5.56 -16.03
N ALA A 167 4.78 -5.29 -15.23
CA ALA A 167 6.08 -5.94 -15.32
C ALA A 167 6.24 -6.94 -14.16
N ALA A 168 6.91 -8.07 -14.42
CA ALA A 168 7.20 -9.06 -13.39
C ALA A 168 7.98 -8.41 -12.24
N THR A 169 7.43 -8.48 -11.02
CA THR A 169 7.92 -7.68 -9.88
C THR A 169 8.27 -8.58 -8.71
N THR A 170 9.37 -8.28 -8.02
CA THR A 170 9.66 -8.88 -6.72
C THR A 170 8.81 -8.19 -5.65
N VAL A 171 8.10 -8.97 -4.85
CA VAL A 171 7.23 -8.47 -3.79
C VAL A 171 7.51 -9.20 -2.49
N THR A 172 7.36 -8.50 -1.37
CA THR A 172 7.20 -9.14 -0.07
C THR A 172 5.71 -9.15 0.27
N SER A 173 5.22 -10.30 0.71
CA SER A 173 3.84 -10.53 1.08
C SER A 173 3.75 -11.14 2.46
N TYR A 174 2.70 -10.82 3.20
CA TYR A 174 2.49 -11.36 4.53
C TYR A 174 1.01 -11.55 4.86
N LYS A 175 0.74 -12.46 5.79
CA LYS A 175 -0.52 -12.56 6.52
C LYS A 175 -0.21 -12.66 8.00
N LYS A 176 -0.45 -11.63 8.80
CA LYS A 176 0.01 -11.55 10.20
C LYS A 176 -1.04 -10.98 11.14
N VAL A 177 -1.01 -11.38 12.41
CA VAL A 177 -1.77 -10.72 13.47
C VAL A 177 -0.95 -9.53 13.96
N GLN A 178 -1.59 -8.38 14.09
CA GLN A 178 -1.01 -7.17 14.67
C GLN A 178 -1.82 -6.74 15.88
N SER A 179 -1.12 -6.22 16.88
CA SER A 179 -1.70 -5.76 18.14
C SER A 179 -1.26 -4.33 18.43
N GLY A 180 -2.07 -3.63 19.19
CA GLY A 180 -1.78 -2.29 19.69
C GLY A 180 -2.89 -1.83 20.62
N ASP A 181 -2.97 -0.52 20.87
CA ASP A 181 -3.94 0.06 21.78
C ASP A 181 -4.34 1.47 21.33
N TRP A 182 -5.52 1.91 21.76
CA TRP A 182 -6.05 3.23 21.39
C TRP A 182 -5.34 4.39 22.08
N LYS A 183 -4.67 4.13 23.23
CA LYS A 183 -3.93 5.14 23.98
C LYS A 183 -2.72 5.66 23.21
N THR A 184 -2.06 4.79 22.44
CA THR A 184 -0.94 5.13 21.54
C THR A 184 -1.36 6.16 20.46
N LEU A 185 -2.62 6.11 20.01
CA LEU A 185 -3.15 7.10 19.08
C LEU A 185 -3.52 8.41 19.77
N ASN A 186 -4.20 8.31 20.92
CA ASN A 186 -4.63 9.44 21.74
C ASN A 186 -4.56 9.05 23.21
N THR A 187 -3.74 9.78 23.98
CA THR A 187 -3.42 9.48 25.38
C THR A 187 -4.62 9.47 26.33
N ARG A 188 -5.77 10.00 25.89
CA ARG A 188 -7.05 9.98 26.62
C ARG A 188 -7.79 8.64 26.55
N ASN A 189 -7.37 7.71 25.69
CA ASN A 189 -8.02 6.41 25.52
C ASN A 189 -7.46 5.32 26.45
N SER A 190 -8.17 4.18 26.49
CA SER A 190 -7.74 2.98 27.22
C SER A 190 -6.44 2.37 26.63
N PRO A 191 -5.51 1.89 27.48
CA PRO A 191 -4.36 1.09 27.07
C PRO A 191 -4.70 -0.39 26.82
N SER A 192 -5.97 -0.78 26.86
CA SER A 192 -6.38 -2.18 26.63
C SER A 192 -5.90 -2.68 25.26
N PRO A 193 -5.18 -3.81 25.19
CA PRO A 193 -4.67 -4.33 23.93
C PRO A 193 -5.82 -4.81 23.05
N VAL A 194 -5.73 -4.48 21.77
CA VAL A 194 -6.61 -4.97 20.70
C VAL A 194 -5.75 -5.57 19.58
N SER A 195 -6.34 -6.49 18.82
CA SER A 195 -5.65 -7.19 17.73
C SER A 195 -6.51 -7.27 16.48
N ALA A 196 -5.85 -7.35 15.33
CA ALA A 196 -6.48 -7.65 14.05
C ALA A 196 -5.53 -8.43 13.13
N THR A 197 -6.08 -9.19 12.18
CA THR A 197 -5.28 -9.91 11.18
C THR A 197 -5.16 -9.07 9.92
N TYR A 198 -3.96 -8.98 9.36
CA TYR A 198 -3.67 -8.21 8.15
C TYR A 198 -3.14 -9.12 7.03
N ALA A 199 -3.55 -8.83 5.80
CA ALA A 199 -2.86 -9.27 4.59
C ALA A 199 -2.14 -8.07 3.97
N GLY A 200 -0.85 -8.22 3.66
CA GLY A 200 -0.07 -7.13 3.10
C GLY A 200 0.82 -7.54 1.94
N LEU A 201 1.09 -6.56 1.08
CA LEU A 201 1.83 -6.69 -0.15
C LEU A 201 2.66 -5.43 -0.35
N ARG A 202 3.98 -5.58 -0.51
CA ARG A 202 4.91 -4.45 -0.66
C ARG A 202 5.96 -4.73 -1.72
N ILE A 203 6.37 -3.67 -2.40
CA ILE A 203 7.45 -3.69 -3.40
C ILE A 203 8.70 -3.11 -2.72
N PRO A 204 9.74 -3.92 -2.46
CA PRO A 204 10.98 -3.44 -1.88
C PRO A 204 11.79 -2.65 -2.92
N HIS A 205 12.29 -1.48 -2.52
CA HIS A 205 13.23 -0.65 -3.30
C HIS A 205 14.67 -0.75 -2.80
N GLY A 206 14.89 -1.44 -1.68
CA GLY A 206 16.20 -1.63 -1.05
C GLY A 206 16.61 -0.44 -0.18
N LYS A 207 17.89 -0.43 0.23
CA LYS A 207 18.48 0.66 1.01
C LYS A 207 19.05 1.73 0.10
N ALA A 208 18.96 2.99 0.53
CA ALA A 208 19.44 4.16 -0.22
C ALA A 208 19.10 4.11 -1.73
N PRO A 209 17.82 3.85 -2.12
CA PRO A 209 17.45 3.71 -3.52
C PRO A 209 17.85 4.95 -4.31
N GLN A 210 18.21 4.74 -5.58
CA GLN A 210 18.50 5.80 -6.54
C GLN A 210 17.58 5.62 -7.75
N ASN A 211 16.70 6.58 -7.99
CA ASN A 211 15.80 6.63 -9.14
C ASN A 211 15.02 5.31 -9.39
N LYS A 212 14.52 4.67 -8.33
CA LYS A 212 13.67 3.47 -8.46
C LYS A 212 12.25 3.84 -8.90
N SER A 213 11.50 2.84 -9.35
CA SER A 213 10.13 2.97 -9.84
C SER A 213 9.27 1.78 -9.44
N TYR A 214 7.94 1.95 -9.49
CA TYR A 214 6.99 0.85 -9.40
C TYR A 214 5.82 1.06 -10.36
N SER A 215 5.14 -0.04 -10.70
CA SER A 215 3.82 -0.01 -11.31
C SER A 215 2.98 -1.17 -10.79
N TYR A 216 1.72 -0.90 -10.46
CA TYR A 216 0.74 -1.94 -10.13
C TYR A 216 -0.67 -1.47 -10.46
N ILE A 217 -1.57 -2.44 -10.63
CA ILE A 217 -2.98 -2.22 -10.97
C ILE A 217 -3.82 -2.91 -9.91
N LEU A 218 -4.80 -2.17 -9.38
CA LEU A 218 -5.80 -2.66 -8.45
C LEU A 218 -7.08 -2.98 -9.22
N LEU A 219 -7.65 -4.15 -8.95
CA LEU A 219 -8.88 -4.66 -9.55
C LEU A 219 -9.90 -5.01 -8.45
N PRO A 220 -10.57 -4.01 -7.84
CA PRO A 220 -11.61 -4.27 -6.84
C PRO A 220 -12.78 -5.07 -7.43
N GLY A 221 -13.30 -6.04 -6.67
CA GLY A 221 -14.51 -6.78 -7.03
C GLY A 221 -14.36 -7.77 -8.20
N LYS A 222 -13.16 -7.92 -8.78
CA LYS A 222 -12.91 -8.93 -9.82
C LYS A 222 -12.63 -10.29 -9.18
N SER A 223 -12.94 -11.37 -9.89
CA SER A 223 -12.62 -12.73 -9.45
C SER A 223 -11.11 -13.02 -9.57
N LYS A 224 -10.65 -14.08 -8.91
CA LYS A 224 -9.26 -14.56 -9.00
C LYS A 224 -8.89 -14.90 -10.44
N GLN A 225 -9.76 -15.63 -11.14
CA GLN A 225 -9.57 -16.03 -12.53
C GLN A 225 -9.50 -14.80 -13.44
N ALA A 226 -10.38 -13.81 -13.25
CA ALA A 226 -10.34 -12.57 -14.02
C ALA A 226 -9.06 -11.76 -13.76
N THR A 227 -8.59 -11.72 -12.51
CA THR A 227 -7.34 -11.05 -12.12
C THR A 227 -6.13 -11.71 -12.79
N GLU A 228 -6.03 -13.04 -12.71
CA GLU A 228 -4.97 -13.80 -13.36
C GLU A 228 -5.00 -13.61 -14.88
N ALA A 229 -6.17 -13.74 -15.50
CA ALA A 229 -6.34 -13.54 -16.94
C ALA A 229 -5.94 -12.11 -17.36
N TYR A 230 -6.28 -11.10 -16.56
CA TYR A 230 -5.88 -9.71 -16.82
C TYR A 230 -4.37 -9.53 -16.79
N SER A 231 -3.66 -10.20 -15.87
CA SER A 231 -2.19 -10.13 -15.80
C SER A 231 -1.50 -10.64 -17.08
N LYS A 232 -2.08 -11.65 -17.75
CA LYS A 232 -1.55 -12.22 -19.01
C LYS A 232 -1.62 -11.22 -20.18
N LYS A 233 -2.55 -10.27 -20.16
CA LYS A 233 -2.66 -9.23 -21.21
C LYS A 233 -1.45 -8.29 -21.26
N TRP A 234 -0.76 -8.11 -20.13
CA TRP A 234 0.43 -7.27 -20.06
C TRP A 234 1.69 -7.99 -20.52
N MET A 235 1.73 -9.33 -20.43
CA MET A 235 2.82 -10.14 -21.01
C MET A 235 2.86 -10.06 -22.54
N LEU A 236 1.70 -9.92 -23.19
CA LEU A 236 1.62 -9.85 -24.65
C LEU A 236 2.02 -8.47 -25.21
N LYS A 237 2.01 -7.43 -24.38
CA LYS A 237 2.38 -6.06 -24.78
C LYS A 237 3.85 -5.71 -24.49
N PHE A 238 4.48 -6.43 -23.58
CA PHE A 238 5.89 -6.31 -23.23
C PHE A 238 6.48 -7.73 -23.21
N GLY A 239 6.71 -8.29 -24.40
CA GLY A 239 7.40 -9.57 -24.55
C GLY A 239 8.80 -9.52 -23.92
N PRO A 240 9.43 -10.69 -23.66
CA PRO A 240 10.80 -10.70 -23.16
C PRO A 240 11.68 -9.97 -24.16
N ILE A 241 12.46 -8.99 -23.68
CA ILE A 241 13.62 -8.52 -24.42
C ILE A 241 14.60 -9.69 -24.35
N ILE A 242 14.66 -10.45 -25.43
CA ILE A 242 15.66 -11.51 -25.66
C ILE A 242 16.99 -10.83 -25.94
#